data_AF-A0A7K8SFR6-F1
#
_entry.id   AF-A0A7K8SFR6-F1
#
_cell.length_a   1.000
_cell.length_b   1.000
_cell.length_c   1.000
_cell.angle_alpha   90.00
_cell.angle_beta   90.00
_cell.angle_gamma   90.00
#
_symmetry.space_group_name_H-M   'P 1'
#
loop_
_entity.id
_entity.type
_entity.pdbx_description
1 polymer ?
#
loop_
_entity_poly.entity_id
_entity_poly.type
_entity_poly.pdbx_seq_one_letter_code
_entity_poly.pdbx_strand_id
1 'polypeptide(L)'
;TYRSAEHSQALLSGLVSLRDSSILFDVVLVVEEKPIEAHRILLAASCDYFRGMFAGGLREMEQEEVHIHGISYNAMCKILNFIYTSELELSVNSVQETLAAACQLQIPEVIKFCCDFLMSWVDEENILDVYRLADHYDLRHLSDQLDSYILKNFPAFSRTQVYRQLPLQKVYSLLSSNRLEVNYEFEVYDGALFYHYSPEQLETDQVSLMEPLKLLETVRFPLMEPQILQRLHDKLSPCPLKDTVADALMYHKNECLQPMLQSSQTQLRSEFQCVVGFGGMHSTPSIVLSDQAKYLNPLLGEWRHFTAALAPRMSNQGIAVLNNFVYLIGGDNNVSGFRAESRCWRYDPRHNKWFQIQSLQQEHADLSVCVVDNYIYAVAGRDYHEDLREVERYDPKSNTWEYVTPLKKEVYAHAGAALDGKMYITCGRRGEDYLKELQCYDPKTDRWDVLADGPVRRAWHGMAALLGKLYVIGGSNNDSGYRRDVHQVACYRPSTDQWTNVCPLPAGHGEPGIAVLDNRIYVLGG
;
A
#
# COMPACT_ATOMS: atom_id res chain seq x y z
N THR A 1 -39.08 12.15 22.03
CA THR A 1 -39.28 12.76 20.69
C THR A 1 -39.54 11.64 19.70
N TYR A 2 -40.54 11.76 18.82
CA TYR A 2 -40.87 10.76 17.79
C TYR A 2 -40.42 11.27 16.42
N ARG A 3 -39.85 10.39 15.58
CA ARG A 3 -39.40 10.70 14.20
C ARG A 3 -40.04 9.68 13.27
N SER A 4 -40.96 10.12 12.42
CA SER A 4 -41.57 9.27 11.39
C SER A 4 -40.59 9.07 10.23
N ALA A 5 -40.37 7.82 9.82
CA ALA A 5 -39.57 7.48 8.65
C ALA A 5 -40.34 7.67 7.33
N GLU A 6 -41.67 7.62 7.37
CA GLU A 6 -42.53 7.68 6.17
C GLU A 6 -42.91 9.12 5.77
N HIS A 7 -42.76 10.08 6.68
CA HIS A 7 -43.22 11.45 6.48
C HIS A 7 -42.61 12.13 5.24
N SER A 8 -41.30 11.95 4.99
CA SER A 8 -40.63 12.55 3.84
C SER A 8 -41.14 11.99 2.52
N GLN A 9 -41.39 10.68 2.45
CA GLN A 9 -41.89 10.03 1.25
C GLN A 9 -43.35 10.42 0.99
N ALA A 10 -44.18 10.46 2.03
CA ALA A 10 -45.56 10.92 1.92
C ALA A 10 -45.66 12.39 1.49
N LEU A 11 -44.77 13.25 1.99
CA LEU A 11 -44.69 14.66 1.58
C LEU A 11 -44.32 14.77 0.10
N LEU A 12 -43.32 14.02 -0.36
CA LEU A 12 -42.89 14.02 -1.76
C LEU A 12 -44.01 13.54 -2.69
N SER A 13 -44.70 12.44 -2.35
CA SER A 13 -45.86 11.96 -3.10
C SER A 13 -46.98 13.01 -3.17
N GLY A 14 -47.21 13.75 -2.08
CA GLY A 14 -48.16 14.87 -2.06
C GLY A 14 -47.75 16.00 -3.02
N LEU A 15 -46.46 16.36 -3.05
CA LEU A 15 -45.92 17.37 -3.96
C LEU A 15 -46.03 16.95 -5.44
N VAL A 16 -45.79 15.68 -5.76
CA VAL A 16 -46.01 15.13 -7.11
C VAL A 16 -47.49 15.24 -7.49
N SER A 17 -48.41 14.89 -6.59
CA SER A 17 -49.86 15.02 -6.85
C SER A 17 -50.29 16.47 -7.11
N LEU A 18 -49.68 17.45 -6.44
CA LEU A 18 -49.96 18.87 -6.69
C LEU A 18 -49.46 19.31 -8.06
N ARG A 19 -48.24 18.90 -8.44
CA ARG A 19 -47.66 19.15 -9.77
C ARG A 19 -48.55 18.58 -10.88
N ASP A 20 -48.94 17.31 -10.76
CA ASP A 20 -49.71 16.61 -11.79
C ASP A 20 -51.15 17.14 -11.91
N SER A 21 -51.66 17.78 -10.84
CA SER A 21 -52.97 18.45 -10.85
C SER A 21 -52.90 19.93 -11.23
N SER A 22 -51.69 20.48 -11.46
CA SER A 22 -51.45 21.90 -11.75
C SER A 22 -52.00 22.84 -10.67
N ILE A 23 -51.82 22.48 -9.40
CA ILE A 23 -52.33 23.22 -8.23
C ILE A 23 -51.18 23.93 -7.53
N LEU A 24 -51.38 25.19 -7.15
CA LEU A 24 -50.45 26.01 -6.34
C LEU A 24 -49.10 26.37 -7.01
N PHE A 25 -49.02 26.32 -8.35
CA PHE A 25 -47.88 26.91 -9.05
C PHE A 25 -47.80 28.42 -8.80
N ASP A 26 -46.60 28.89 -8.49
CA ASP A 26 -46.30 30.28 -8.10
C ASP A 26 -45.12 30.87 -8.89
N VAL A 27 -44.62 30.14 -9.90
CA VAL A 27 -43.63 30.62 -10.88
C VAL A 27 -43.71 29.82 -12.18
N VAL A 28 -43.43 30.50 -13.29
CA VAL A 28 -43.21 29.91 -14.61
C VAL A 28 -41.75 30.10 -15.01
N LEU A 29 -41.02 29.00 -15.18
CA LEU A 29 -39.66 29.01 -15.70
C LEU A 29 -39.70 28.96 -17.23
N VAL A 30 -39.17 29.98 -17.89
CA VAL A 30 -39.06 30.02 -19.36
C VAL A 30 -37.68 29.55 -19.77
N VAL A 31 -37.61 28.39 -20.43
CA VAL A 31 -36.37 27.75 -20.90
C VAL A 31 -36.47 27.47 -22.38
N GLU A 32 -35.54 28.02 -23.19
CA GLU A 32 -35.60 27.95 -24.67
C GLU A 32 -36.98 28.36 -25.24
N GLU A 33 -37.54 29.47 -24.74
CA GLU A 33 -38.87 29.99 -25.08
C GLU A 33 -40.05 29.05 -24.76
N LYS A 34 -39.84 28.00 -23.96
CA LYS A 34 -40.88 27.09 -23.50
C LYS A 34 -41.16 27.31 -22.01
N PRO A 35 -42.42 27.58 -21.62
CA PRO A 35 -42.78 27.77 -20.22
C PRO A 35 -42.90 26.44 -19.47
N ILE A 36 -42.45 26.41 -18.22
CA ILE A 36 -42.60 25.29 -17.28
C ILE A 36 -43.09 25.81 -15.94
N GLU A 37 -44.28 25.41 -15.53
CA GLU A 37 -44.85 25.80 -14.23
C GLU A 37 -44.20 25.02 -13.08
N ALA A 38 -43.93 25.69 -11.95
CA ALA A 38 -43.27 25.09 -10.79
C ALA A 38 -43.65 25.75 -9.46
N HIS A 39 -43.13 25.18 -8.36
CA HIS A 39 -43.30 25.67 -6.99
C HIS A 39 -41.98 26.27 -6.47
N ARG A 40 -41.93 27.58 -6.21
CA ARG A 40 -40.76 28.33 -5.73
C ARG A 40 -40.17 27.71 -4.46
N ILE A 41 -41.02 27.32 -3.52
CA ILE A 41 -40.59 26.74 -2.25
C ILE A 41 -39.81 25.44 -2.45
N LEU A 42 -40.24 24.61 -3.40
CA LEU A 42 -39.57 23.34 -3.69
C LEU A 42 -38.24 23.60 -4.39
N LEU A 43 -38.24 24.45 -5.42
CA LEU A 43 -37.01 24.84 -6.13
C LEU A 43 -35.96 25.43 -5.16
N ALA A 44 -36.36 26.37 -4.31
CA ALA A 44 -35.50 27.00 -3.32
C ALA A 44 -35.05 26.06 -2.20
N ALA A 45 -35.84 25.03 -1.88
CA ALA A 45 -35.44 24.00 -0.92
C ALA A 45 -34.45 22.98 -1.52
N SER A 46 -34.50 22.76 -2.84
CA SER A 46 -33.71 21.74 -3.52
C SER A 46 -32.33 22.18 -3.99
N CYS A 47 -32.11 23.47 -4.30
CA CYS A 47 -30.77 23.95 -4.65
C CYS A 47 -30.51 25.42 -4.32
N ASP A 48 -29.22 25.75 -4.14
CA ASP A 48 -28.78 27.08 -3.73
C ASP A 48 -29.00 28.14 -4.82
N TYR A 49 -28.99 27.75 -6.10
CA TYR A 49 -29.28 28.65 -7.20
C TYR A 49 -30.70 29.24 -7.08
N PHE A 50 -31.72 28.38 -6.98
CA PHE A 50 -33.10 28.84 -6.82
C PHE A 50 -33.36 29.45 -5.45
N ARG A 51 -32.62 29.02 -4.42
CA ARG A 51 -32.67 29.66 -3.11
C ARG A 51 -32.21 31.12 -3.19
N GLY A 52 -31.09 31.37 -3.86
CA GLY A 52 -30.61 32.74 -4.10
C GLY A 52 -31.62 33.55 -4.91
N MET A 53 -32.19 32.95 -5.96
CA MET A 53 -33.18 33.60 -6.83
C MET A 53 -34.47 33.99 -6.11
N PHE A 54 -35.07 33.06 -5.36
CA PHE A 54 -36.41 33.24 -4.79
C PHE A 54 -36.42 33.66 -3.32
N ALA A 55 -35.32 33.50 -2.59
CA ALA A 55 -35.20 33.89 -1.19
C ALA A 55 -34.06 34.89 -0.90
N GLY A 56 -33.30 35.31 -1.92
CA GLY A 56 -32.16 36.22 -1.78
C GLY A 56 -32.46 37.71 -2.01
N GLY A 57 -33.71 38.09 -2.25
CA GLY A 57 -34.12 39.49 -2.49
C GLY A 57 -33.83 39.99 -3.90
N LEU A 58 -33.68 39.09 -4.87
CA LEU A 58 -33.56 39.40 -6.29
C LEU A 58 -34.93 39.73 -6.90
N ARG A 59 -34.94 40.38 -8.08
CA ARG A 59 -36.19 40.83 -8.74
C ARG A 59 -37.12 39.66 -9.08
N GLU A 60 -36.52 38.52 -9.38
CA GLU A 60 -37.13 37.23 -9.70
C GLU A 60 -38.00 36.70 -8.54
N MET A 61 -37.83 37.23 -7.32
CA MET A 61 -38.70 36.94 -6.18
C MET A 61 -40.17 37.33 -6.42
N GLU A 62 -40.41 38.40 -7.18
CA GLU A 62 -41.75 38.95 -7.42
C GLU A 62 -42.27 38.71 -8.85
N GLN A 63 -41.46 38.09 -9.71
CA GLN A 63 -41.82 37.86 -11.12
C GLN A 63 -42.61 36.57 -11.32
N GLU A 64 -43.75 36.62 -11.99
CA GLU A 64 -44.51 35.40 -12.34
C GLU A 64 -43.76 34.53 -13.36
N GLU A 65 -43.04 35.16 -14.31
CA GLU A 65 -42.23 34.49 -15.33
C GLU A 65 -40.74 34.79 -15.16
N VAL A 66 -39.91 33.75 -15.13
CA VAL A 66 -38.45 33.84 -14.95
C VAL A 66 -37.74 33.10 -16.07
N HIS A 67 -36.89 33.80 -16.81
CA HIS A 67 -36.11 33.21 -17.89
C HIS A 67 -34.83 32.55 -17.35
N ILE A 68 -34.67 31.25 -17.63
CA ILE A 68 -33.45 30.51 -17.30
C ILE A 68 -32.63 30.34 -18.57
N HIS A 69 -31.48 31.00 -18.59
CA HIS A 69 -30.55 30.96 -19.71
C HIS A 69 -29.49 29.86 -19.54
N GLY A 70 -29.00 29.31 -20.65
CA GLY A 70 -27.87 28.35 -20.63
C GLY A 70 -28.24 26.89 -20.36
N ILE A 71 -29.52 26.59 -20.12
CA ILE A 71 -30.02 25.24 -19.86
C ILE A 71 -30.98 24.83 -20.98
N SER A 72 -30.86 23.59 -21.48
CA SER A 72 -31.81 23.05 -22.46
C SER A 72 -33.15 22.74 -21.80
N TYR A 73 -34.24 22.83 -22.56
CA TYR A 73 -35.57 22.48 -22.03
C TYR A 73 -35.62 21.04 -21.50
N ASN A 74 -34.98 20.09 -22.18
CA ASN A 74 -34.95 18.68 -21.77
C ASN A 74 -34.22 18.50 -20.43
N ALA A 75 -33.03 19.10 -20.30
CA ALA A 75 -32.26 19.04 -19.07
C ALA A 75 -33.05 19.67 -17.91
N MET A 76 -33.70 20.81 -18.12
CA MET A 76 -34.56 21.42 -17.08
C MET A 76 -35.71 20.48 -16.68
N CYS A 77 -36.40 19.85 -17.64
CA CYS A 77 -37.46 18.88 -17.33
C CYS A 77 -36.94 17.71 -16.49
N LYS A 78 -35.74 17.19 -16.78
CA LYS A 78 -35.11 16.11 -16.01
C LYS A 78 -34.76 16.55 -14.59
N ILE A 79 -34.17 17.75 -14.44
CA ILE A 79 -33.85 18.32 -13.13
C ILE A 79 -35.12 18.55 -12.31
N LEU A 80 -36.17 19.10 -12.92
CA LEU A 80 -37.45 19.27 -12.25
C LEU A 80 -38.06 17.92 -11.89
N ASN A 81 -38.01 16.92 -12.77
CA ASN A 81 -38.49 15.59 -12.41
C ASN A 81 -37.78 15.08 -11.16
N PHE A 82 -36.45 15.15 -11.12
CA PHE A 82 -35.66 14.79 -9.95
C PHE A 82 -36.04 15.58 -8.69
N ILE A 83 -36.24 16.90 -8.79
CA ILE A 83 -36.65 17.74 -7.66
C ILE A 83 -37.99 17.29 -7.05
N TYR A 84 -38.94 16.83 -7.88
CA TYR A 84 -40.26 16.41 -7.41
C TYR A 84 -40.34 14.92 -7.04
N THR A 85 -39.56 14.05 -7.66
CA THR A 85 -39.71 12.58 -7.51
C THR A 85 -38.52 11.91 -6.85
N SER A 86 -37.39 12.60 -6.69
CA SER A 86 -36.08 12.01 -6.37
C SER A 86 -35.57 10.99 -7.40
N GLU A 87 -36.12 10.99 -8.63
CA GLU A 87 -35.73 10.07 -9.70
C GLU A 87 -35.14 10.82 -10.91
N LEU A 88 -34.00 10.33 -11.42
CA LEU A 88 -33.35 10.87 -12.61
C LEU A 88 -33.02 9.76 -13.60
N GLU A 89 -33.53 9.88 -14.82
CA GLU A 89 -33.20 8.98 -15.92
C GLU A 89 -32.15 9.62 -16.84
N LEU A 90 -31.02 8.94 -17.02
CA LEU A 90 -29.93 9.38 -17.90
C LEU A 90 -29.77 8.46 -19.11
N SER A 91 -29.32 9.05 -20.21
CA SER A 91 -28.90 8.35 -21.42
C SER A 91 -27.60 8.97 -21.93
N VAL A 92 -26.85 8.24 -22.77
CA VAL A 92 -25.61 8.74 -23.38
C VAL A 92 -25.82 10.07 -24.12
N ASN A 93 -27.01 10.28 -24.70
CA ASN A 93 -27.35 11.51 -25.42
C ASN A 93 -27.76 12.67 -24.50
N SER A 94 -28.21 12.41 -23.27
CA SER A 94 -28.75 13.43 -22.36
C SER A 94 -27.84 13.76 -21.17
N VAL A 95 -26.83 12.94 -20.89
CA VAL A 95 -25.96 13.13 -19.72
C VAL A 95 -25.20 14.45 -19.76
N GLN A 96 -24.70 14.87 -20.93
CA GLN A 96 -23.93 16.11 -21.06
C GLN A 96 -24.79 17.36 -20.78
N GLU A 97 -25.99 17.44 -21.37
CA GLU A 97 -26.90 18.56 -21.12
C GLU A 97 -27.43 18.57 -19.67
N THR A 98 -27.68 17.38 -19.10
CA THR A 98 -28.15 17.25 -17.71
C THR A 98 -27.05 17.63 -16.72
N LEU A 99 -25.80 17.23 -16.97
CA LEU A 99 -24.65 17.63 -16.18
C LEU A 99 -24.42 19.15 -16.25
N ALA A 100 -24.51 19.73 -17.44
CA ALA A 100 -24.41 21.19 -17.63
C ALA A 100 -25.44 21.94 -16.76
N ALA A 101 -26.70 21.50 -16.84
CA ALA A 101 -27.78 22.06 -16.04
C ALA A 101 -27.57 21.88 -14.54
N ALA A 102 -27.14 20.69 -14.11
CA ALA A 102 -26.89 20.39 -12.70
C ALA A 102 -25.74 21.21 -12.11
N CYS A 103 -24.66 21.41 -12.88
CA CYS A 103 -23.56 22.30 -12.50
C CYS A 103 -24.02 23.75 -12.38
N GLN A 104 -24.78 24.25 -13.36
CA GLN A 104 -25.27 25.62 -13.35
C GLN A 104 -26.26 25.87 -12.19
N LEU A 105 -27.16 24.91 -11.93
CA LEU A 105 -28.14 24.99 -10.85
C LEU A 105 -27.57 24.56 -9.49
N GLN A 106 -26.30 24.12 -9.43
CA GLN A 106 -25.60 23.69 -8.22
C GLN A 106 -26.33 22.57 -7.47
N ILE A 107 -26.56 21.43 -8.14
CA ILE A 107 -27.26 20.26 -7.57
C ILE A 107 -26.26 19.09 -7.40
N PRO A 108 -25.59 18.95 -6.24
CA PRO A 108 -24.46 18.02 -6.08
C PRO A 108 -24.82 16.55 -6.29
N GLU A 109 -26.04 16.13 -5.89
CA GLU A 109 -26.50 14.74 -6.04
C GLU A 109 -26.63 14.35 -7.51
N VAL A 110 -27.17 15.26 -8.34
CA VAL A 110 -27.28 15.05 -9.78
C VAL A 110 -25.91 15.09 -10.44
N ILE A 111 -25.04 16.04 -10.06
CA ILE A 111 -23.66 16.11 -10.57
C ILE A 111 -22.93 14.78 -10.31
N LYS A 112 -23.02 14.26 -9.08
CA LYS A 112 -22.42 12.98 -8.70
C LYS A 112 -22.96 11.84 -9.55
N PHE A 113 -24.27 11.72 -9.69
CA PHE A 113 -24.89 10.65 -10.48
C PHE A 113 -24.53 10.75 -11.97
N CYS A 114 -24.46 11.95 -12.54
CA CYS A 114 -23.97 12.16 -13.90
C CYS A 114 -22.50 11.73 -14.06
N CYS A 115 -21.63 12.03 -13.08
CA CYS A 115 -20.23 11.58 -13.09
C CYS A 115 -20.11 10.05 -13.02
N ASP A 116 -20.87 9.41 -12.13
CA ASP A 116 -20.90 7.95 -11.98
C ASP A 116 -21.44 7.28 -13.26
N PHE A 117 -22.44 7.88 -13.90
CA PHE A 117 -22.95 7.43 -15.20
C PHE A 117 -21.88 7.55 -16.28
N LEU A 118 -21.22 8.71 -16.41
CA LEU A 118 -20.14 8.91 -17.40
C LEU A 118 -19.03 7.87 -17.21
N MET A 119 -18.55 7.66 -15.98
CA MET A 119 -17.51 6.66 -15.67
C MET A 119 -17.90 5.23 -16.05
N SER A 120 -19.18 4.89 -16.02
CA SER A 120 -19.66 3.55 -16.41
C SER A 120 -19.59 3.30 -17.92
N TRP A 121 -19.44 4.36 -18.72
CA TRP A 121 -19.36 4.31 -20.19
C TRP A 121 -17.98 4.78 -20.72
N VAL A 122 -17.02 5.08 -19.84
CA VAL A 122 -15.67 5.47 -20.25
C VAL A 122 -14.94 4.29 -20.90
N ASP A 123 -14.36 4.55 -22.05
CA ASP A 123 -13.48 3.64 -22.78
C ASP A 123 -12.23 4.37 -23.30
N GLU A 124 -11.35 3.64 -23.98
CA GLU A 124 -10.09 4.17 -24.50
C GLU A 124 -10.27 5.20 -25.63
N GLU A 125 -11.44 5.27 -26.26
CA GLU A 125 -11.74 6.17 -27.38
C GLU A 125 -12.34 7.50 -26.88
N ASN A 126 -13.22 7.44 -25.88
CA ASN A 126 -14.01 8.59 -25.42
C ASN A 126 -13.43 9.31 -24.18
N ILE A 127 -12.38 8.77 -23.55
CA ILE A 127 -11.85 9.28 -22.29
C ILE A 127 -11.42 10.75 -22.34
N LEU A 128 -10.90 11.23 -23.48
CA LEU A 128 -10.53 12.64 -23.63
C LEU A 128 -11.74 13.56 -23.65
N ASP A 129 -12.85 13.12 -24.21
CA ASP A 129 -14.08 13.90 -24.24
C ASP A 129 -14.62 14.06 -22.82
N VAL A 130 -14.57 12.99 -22.02
CA VAL A 130 -14.95 13.04 -20.60
C VAL A 130 -14.00 13.90 -19.78
N TYR A 131 -12.69 13.88 -20.07
CA TYR A 131 -11.73 14.82 -19.48
C TYR A 131 -12.07 16.28 -19.78
N ARG A 132 -12.38 16.61 -21.04
CA ARG A 132 -12.77 17.97 -21.43
C ARG A 132 -14.03 18.43 -20.69
N LEU A 133 -14.99 17.52 -20.48
CA LEU A 133 -16.17 17.82 -19.66
C LEU A 133 -15.78 18.06 -18.20
N ALA A 134 -14.92 17.21 -17.62
CA ALA A 134 -14.47 17.35 -16.25
C ALA A 134 -13.75 18.69 -16.03
N ASP A 135 -12.84 19.07 -16.93
CA ASP A 135 -12.09 20.32 -16.86
C ASP A 135 -13.02 21.54 -17.07
N HIS A 136 -13.98 21.46 -18.00
CA HIS A 136 -14.92 22.55 -18.28
C HIS A 136 -15.78 22.91 -17.06
N TYR A 137 -16.15 21.92 -16.23
CA TYR A 137 -16.99 22.09 -15.05
C TYR A 137 -16.23 22.02 -13.71
N ASP A 138 -14.88 22.02 -13.70
CA ASP A 138 -14.00 21.83 -12.52
C ASP A 138 -14.37 20.59 -11.67
N LEU A 139 -14.72 19.47 -12.31
CA LEU A 139 -15.12 18.22 -11.68
C LEU A 139 -13.90 17.38 -11.27
N ARG A 140 -13.18 17.82 -10.25
CA ARG A 140 -11.92 17.19 -9.82
C ARG A 140 -12.05 15.71 -9.47
N HIS A 141 -13.15 15.31 -8.82
CA HIS A 141 -13.39 13.91 -8.48
C HIS A 141 -13.52 13.03 -9.74
N LEU A 142 -14.15 13.54 -10.80
CA LEU A 142 -14.24 12.82 -12.07
C LEU A 142 -12.84 12.69 -12.71
N SER A 143 -12.05 13.76 -12.71
CA SER A 143 -10.66 13.73 -13.20
C SER A 143 -9.79 12.71 -12.45
N ASP A 144 -9.93 12.58 -11.13
CA ASP A 144 -9.21 11.60 -10.31
C ASP A 144 -9.65 10.15 -10.63
N GLN A 145 -10.96 9.94 -10.90
CA GLN A 145 -11.50 8.65 -11.33
C GLN A 145 -10.99 8.26 -12.73
N LEU A 146 -10.91 9.22 -13.65
CA LEU A 146 -10.35 9.01 -14.99
C LEU A 146 -8.85 8.69 -14.93
N ASP A 147 -8.09 9.37 -14.08
CA ASP A 147 -6.68 9.05 -13.83
C ASP A 147 -6.52 7.61 -13.33
N SER A 148 -7.34 7.22 -12.36
CA SER A 148 -7.33 5.86 -11.81
C SER A 148 -7.69 4.82 -12.88
N TYR A 149 -8.62 5.14 -13.78
CA TYR A 149 -8.96 4.29 -14.91
C TYR A 149 -7.79 4.13 -15.90
N ILE A 150 -7.10 5.22 -16.25
CA ILE A 150 -5.93 5.17 -17.13
C ILE A 150 -4.83 4.35 -16.49
N LEU A 151 -4.50 4.61 -15.24
CA LEU A 151 -3.42 3.92 -14.53
C LEU A 151 -3.64 2.40 -14.48
N LYS A 152 -4.89 1.97 -14.35
CA LYS A 152 -5.29 0.55 -14.34
C LYS A 152 -5.24 -0.11 -15.72
N ASN A 153 -5.59 0.62 -16.78
CA ASN A 153 -5.67 0.09 -18.16
C ASN A 153 -4.51 0.59 -19.05
N PHE A 154 -3.42 1.06 -18.43
CA PHE A 154 -2.36 1.78 -19.13
C PHE A 154 -1.72 1.00 -20.29
N PRO A 155 -1.43 -0.32 -20.18
CA PRO A 155 -0.81 -1.06 -21.29
C PRO A 155 -1.63 -1.05 -22.59
N ALA A 156 -2.96 -1.09 -22.49
CA ALA A 156 -3.84 -1.01 -23.65
C ALA A 156 -3.98 0.44 -24.13
N PHE A 157 -4.28 1.36 -23.20
CA PHE A 157 -4.49 2.77 -23.50
C PHE A 157 -3.27 3.43 -24.16
N SER A 158 -2.04 3.12 -23.72
CA SER A 158 -0.80 3.69 -24.25
C SER A 158 -0.55 3.44 -25.74
N ARG A 159 -1.20 2.42 -26.32
CA ARG A 159 -1.08 2.07 -27.75
C ARG A 159 -1.98 2.92 -28.64
N THR A 160 -3.02 3.53 -28.07
CA THR A 160 -4.04 4.29 -28.80
C THR A 160 -3.51 5.62 -29.33
N GLN A 161 -4.19 6.19 -30.33
CA GLN A 161 -3.91 7.56 -30.78
C GLN A 161 -4.34 8.61 -29.74
N VAL A 162 -5.35 8.27 -28.93
CA VAL A 162 -5.91 9.11 -27.87
C VAL A 162 -4.85 9.44 -26.82
N TYR A 163 -4.05 8.47 -26.42
CA TYR A 163 -2.93 8.67 -25.49
C TYR A 163 -1.95 9.77 -25.95
N ARG A 164 -1.63 9.84 -27.25
CA ARG A 164 -0.71 10.84 -27.82
C ARG A 164 -1.26 12.27 -27.79
N GLN A 165 -2.58 12.42 -27.64
CA GLN A 165 -3.24 13.73 -27.57
C GLN A 165 -3.23 14.30 -26.15
N LEU A 166 -2.86 13.52 -25.13
CA LEU A 166 -2.77 14.01 -23.76
C LEU A 166 -1.64 15.05 -23.61
N PRO A 167 -1.80 16.05 -22.73
CA PRO A 167 -0.72 16.97 -22.41
C PRO A 167 0.50 16.23 -21.85
N LEU A 168 1.71 16.58 -22.31
CA LEU A 168 2.96 15.95 -21.90
C LEU A 168 3.14 15.85 -20.37
N GLN A 169 2.75 16.89 -19.63
CA GLN A 169 2.85 16.90 -18.17
C GLN A 169 1.91 15.89 -17.50
N LYS A 170 0.72 15.68 -18.09
CA LYS A 170 -0.24 14.68 -17.61
C LYS A 170 0.34 13.29 -17.80
N VAL A 171 0.88 13.00 -18.98
CA VAL A 171 1.54 11.72 -19.27
C VAL A 171 2.74 11.49 -18.34
N TYR A 172 3.60 12.50 -18.15
CA TYR A 172 4.71 12.42 -17.19
C TYR A 172 4.23 12.08 -15.78
N SER A 173 3.14 12.71 -15.31
CA SER A 173 2.55 12.43 -13.98
C SER A 173 2.00 11.01 -13.86
N LEU A 174 1.35 10.50 -14.91
CA LEU A 174 0.81 9.14 -14.96
C LEU A 174 1.94 8.10 -14.95
N LEU A 175 2.96 8.27 -15.80
CA LEU A 175 4.12 7.38 -15.87
C LEU A 175 5.01 7.46 -14.62
N SER A 176 5.00 8.57 -13.88
CA SER A 176 5.74 8.69 -12.62
C SER A 176 5.01 8.04 -11.43
N SER A 177 3.71 7.76 -11.57
CA SER A 177 2.86 7.29 -10.47
C SER A 177 3.24 5.89 -9.97
N ASN A 178 3.17 5.72 -8.64
CA ASN A 178 3.24 4.41 -7.99
C ASN A 178 1.93 3.62 -8.08
N ARG A 179 0.85 4.23 -8.55
CA ARG A 179 -0.44 3.57 -8.82
C ARG A 179 -0.56 3.01 -10.24
N LEU A 180 0.46 3.19 -11.07
CA LEU A 180 0.49 2.69 -12.43
C LEU A 180 0.54 1.15 -12.41
N GLU A 181 -0.51 0.50 -12.92
CA GLU A 181 -0.62 -0.95 -12.97
C GLU A 181 0.02 -1.49 -14.26
N VAL A 182 1.25 -1.98 -14.13
CA VAL A 182 2.01 -2.64 -15.19
C VAL A 182 2.56 -3.98 -14.67
N ASN A 183 2.69 -4.96 -15.54
CA ASN A 183 3.30 -6.24 -15.22
C ASN A 183 4.83 -6.12 -15.15
N TYR A 184 5.40 -5.31 -16.05
CA TYR A 184 6.84 -5.12 -16.17
C TYR A 184 7.17 -3.65 -16.44
N GLU A 185 8.31 -3.18 -15.95
CA GLU A 185 8.74 -1.80 -16.21
C GLU A 185 9.01 -1.55 -17.71
N PHE A 186 9.22 -2.60 -18.50
CA PHE A 186 9.30 -2.52 -19.96
C PHE A 186 8.02 -1.94 -20.59
N GLU A 187 6.84 -2.16 -20.01
CA GLU A 187 5.59 -1.56 -20.51
C GLU A 187 5.56 -0.02 -20.31
N VAL A 188 6.24 0.48 -19.27
CA VAL A 188 6.41 1.93 -19.04
C VAL A 188 7.38 2.52 -20.05
N TYR A 189 8.47 1.80 -20.35
CA TYR A 189 9.40 2.17 -21.40
C TYR A 189 8.70 2.26 -22.76
N ASP A 190 7.93 1.24 -23.14
CA ASP A 190 7.12 1.24 -24.34
C ASP A 190 6.12 2.40 -24.34
N GLY A 191 5.40 2.62 -23.24
CA GLY A 191 4.46 3.72 -23.08
C GLY A 191 5.09 5.10 -23.23
N ALA A 192 6.32 5.31 -22.77
CA ALA A 192 7.06 6.55 -22.97
C ALA A 192 7.43 6.76 -24.45
N LEU A 193 7.74 5.69 -25.19
CA LEU A 193 8.01 5.75 -26.63
C LEU A 193 6.74 5.92 -27.46
N PHE A 194 5.65 5.23 -27.11
CA PHE A 194 4.37 5.28 -27.83
C PHE A 194 3.73 6.66 -27.80
N TYR A 195 4.11 7.53 -26.87
CA TYR A 195 3.66 8.91 -26.85
C TYR A 195 4.18 9.70 -28.06
N HIS A 196 5.40 9.38 -28.52
CA HIS A 196 6.06 10.09 -29.62
C HIS A 196 6.01 9.34 -30.95
N TYR A 197 5.94 8.01 -30.92
CA TYR A 197 5.95 7.15 -32.10
C TYR A 197 4.75 6.21 -32.12
N SER A 198 4.29 5.81 -33.31
CA SER A 198 3.28 4.76 -33.43
C SER A 198 3.92 3.37 -33.21
N PRO A 199 3.15 2.35 -32.78
CA PRO A 199 3.70 1.00 -32.60
C PRO A 199 4.33 0.46 -33.88
N GLU A 200 3.72 0.74 -35.04
CA GLU A 200 4.21 0.29 -36.35
C GLU A 200 5.56 0.93 -36.72
N GLN A 201 5.80 2.18 -36.28
CA GLN A 201 7.07 2.87 -36.48
C GLN A 201 8.19 2.27 -35.63
N LEU A 202 7.88 1.80 -34.42
CA LEU A 202 8.85 1.17 -33.53
C LEU A 202 9.19 -0.26 -33.98
N GLU A 203 8.21 -1.01 -34.49
CA GLU A 203 8.42 -2.37 -35.00
C GLU A 203 9.34 -2.42 -36.23
N THR A 204 9.35 -1.35 -37.03
CA THR A 204 10.20 -1.27 -38.24
C THR A 204 11.66 -0.88 -37.96
N ASP A 205 12.04 -0.64 -36.69
CA ASP A 205 13.41 -0.29 -36.22
C ASP A 205 14.03 0.91 -37.00
N GLN A 206 13.20 1.71 -37.69
CA GLN A 206 13.62 2.88 -38.49
C GLN A 206 13.78 4.16 -37.64
N VAL A 207 13.40 4.11 -36.37
CA VAL A 207 13.45 5.25 -35.46
C VAL A 207 14.80 5.30 -34.77
N SER A 208 15.59 6.33 -35.07
CA SER A 208 16.79 6.64 -34.31
C SER A 208 16.36 7.24 -32.96
N LEU A 209 16.71 6.58 -31.85
CA LEU A 209 16.51 7.07 -30.46
C LEU A 209 17.45 8.25 -30.13
N MET A 210 17.55 9.21 -31.04
CA MET A 210 18.36 10.40 -30.90
C MET A 210 17.56 11.40 -30.06
N GLU A 211 17.88 11.37 -28.76
CA GLU A 211 17.43 12.21 -27.64
C GLU A 211 16.36 11.57 -26.75
N PRO A 212 16.62 11.40 -25.43
CA PRO A 212 15.59 10.94 -24.53
C PRO A 212 14.59 12.08 -24.27
N LEU A 213 13.42 11.85 -24.85
CA LEU A 213 12.12 12.38 -24.50
C LEU A 213 11.99 12.41 -22.97
N LYS A 214 11.67 13.57 -22.38
CA LYS A 214 11.47 13.80 -20.94
C LYS A 214 10.75 12.65 -20.19
N LEU A 215 9.87 11.92 -20.88
CA LEU A 215 9.15 10.75 -20.35
C LEU A 215 10.04 9.56 -19.99
N LEU A 216 11.21 9.36 -20.61
CA LEU A 216 12.10 8.24 -20.27
C LEU A 216 12.72 8.37 -18.87
N GLU A 217 12.75 9.58 -18.30
CA GLU A 217 13.15 9.80 -16.90
C GLU A 217 12.20 9.11 -15.89
N THR A 218 10.97 8.81 -16.31
CA THR A 218 9.98 8.14 -15.46
C THR A 218 10.18 6.62 -15.43
N VAL A 219 11.02 6.06 -16.31
CA VAL A 219 11.24 4.61 -16.44
C VAL A 219 12.28 4.15 -15.43
N ARG A 220 11.92 3.15 -14.62
CA ARG A 220 12.75 2.55 -13.57
C ARG A 220 13.64 1.45 -14.12
N PHE A 221 14.62 1.80 -14.96
CA PHE A 221 15.51 0.84 -15.62
C PHE A 221 16.09 -0.27 -14.70
N PRO A 222 16.46 -0.03 -13.42
CA PRO A 222 16.91 -1.08 -12.50
C PRO A 222 15.87 -2.17 -12.16
N LEU A 223 14.61 -2.03 -12.59
CA LEU A 223 13.53 -3.00 -12.46
C LEU A 223 13.26 -3.77 -13.76
N MET A 224 13.99 -3.48 -14.83
CA MET A 224 13.89 -4.22 -16.08
C MET A 224 14.79 -5.46 -16.06
N GLU A 225 14.47 -6.45 -16.89
CA GLU A 225 15.31 -7.65 -16.99
C GLU A 225 16.71 -7.32 -17.54
N PRO A 226 17.79 -7.88 -16.98
CA PRO A 226 19.16 -7.60 -17.42
C PRO A 226 19.41 -7.87 -18.91
N GLN A 227 18.76 -8.90 -19.47
CA GLN A 227 18.87 -9.25 -20.89
C GLN A 227 18.28 -8.18 -21.79
N ILE A 228 17.19 -7.55 -21.37
CA ILE A 228 16.54 -6.45 -22.11
C ILE A 228 17.42 -5.21 -22.03
N LEU A 229 17.91 -4.87 -20.84
CA LEU A 229 18.83 -3.75 -20.65
C LEU A 229 20.11 -3.88 -21.49
N GLN A 230 20.69 -5.09 -21.56
CA GLN A 230 21.89 -5.32 -22.37
C GLN A 230 21.62 -5.10 -23.85
N ARG A 231 20.51 -5.64 -24.38
CA ARG A 231 20.10 -5.41 -25.78
C ARG A 231 19.88 -3.94 -26.08
N LEU A 232 19.25 -3.20 -25.15
CA LEU A 232 19.03 -1.77 -25.29
C LEU A 232 20.36 -1.00 -25.29
N HIS A 233 21.25 -1.29 -24.35
CA HIS A 233 22.57 -0.68 -24.27
C HIS A 233 23.40 -0.88 -25.56
N ASP A 234 23.32 -2.06 -26.17
CA ASP A 234 24.06 -2.41 -27.39
C ASP A 234 23.50 -1.70 -28.63
N LYS A 235 22.17 -1.46 -28.67
CA LYS A 235 21.50 -0.70 -29.74
C LYS A 235 21.77 0.81 -29.66
N LEU A 236 21.95 1.35 -28.46
CA LEU A 236 22.09 2.80 -28.26
C LEU A 236 23.47 3.31 -28.68
N SER A 237 23.50 4.43 -29.40
CA SER A 237 24.71 5.24 -29.57
C SER A 237 25.04 5.98 -28.26
N PRO A 238 26.27 6.51 -28.07
CA PRO A 238 26.62 7.26 -26.86
C PRO A 238 25.65 8.42 -26.60
N CYS A 239 24.86 8.33 -25.53
CA CYS A 239 23.86 9.31 -25.13
C CYS A 239 23.52 9.15 -23.63
N PRO A 240 22.90 10.15 -22.97
CA PRO A 240 22.56 10.06 -21.55
C PRO A 240 21.70 8.84 -21.18
N LEU A 241 20.81 8.41 -22.08
CA LEU A 241 20.02 7.19 -21.88
C LEU A 241 20.90 5.94 -21.80
N LYS A 242 21.95 5.87 -22.62
CA LYS A 242 22.89 4.75 -22.58
C LYS A 242 23.62 4.68 -21.24
N ASP A 243 23.97 5.83 -20.68
CA ASP A 243 24.59 5.92 -19.34
C ASP A 243 23.61 5.44 -18.26
N THR A 244 22.34 5.89 -18.29
CA THR A 244 21.29 5.41 -17.37
C THR A 244 21.09 3.89 -17.46
N VAL A 245 21.08 3.32 -18.67
CA VAL A 245 20.97 1.87 -18.87
C VAL A 245 22.23 1.15 -18.37
N ALA A 246 23.41 1.74 -18.55
CA ALA A 246 24.67 1.19 -18.04
C ALA A 246 24.68 1.17 -16.49
N ASP A 247 24.16 2.21 -15.84
CA ASP A 247 24.00 2.27 -14.38
C ASP A 247 23.03 1.19 -13.88
N ALA A 248 21.91 0.97 -14.58
CA ALA A 248 20.98 -0.12 -14.28
C ALA A 248 21.65 -1.51 -14.43
N LEU A 249 22.43 -1.73 -15.50
CA LEU A 249 23.23 -2.94 -15.65
C LEU A 249 24.24 -3.13 -14.52
N MET A 250 24.88 -2.05 -14.06
CA MET A 250 25.79 -2.08 -12.92
C MET A 250 25.06 -2.41 -11.61
N TYR A 251 23.84 -1.91 -11.43
CA TYR A 251 22.98 -2.27 -10.31
C TYR A 251 22.66 -3.77 -10.29
N HIS A 252 22.40 -4.40 -11.44
CA HIS A 252 22.21 -5.85 -11.53
C HIS A 252 23.49 -6.65 -11.29
N LYS A 253 24.65 -6.17 -11.73
CA LYS A 253 25.94 -6.84 -11.47
C LYS A 253 26.28 -6.89 -9.97
N ASN A 254 25.84 -5.91 -9.20
CA ASN A 254 26.13 -5.80 -7.77
C ASN A 254 24.94 -6.28 -6.91
N GLU A 255 24.52 -7.54 -7.08
CA GLU A 255 23.31 -8.09 -6.43
C GLU A 255 23.29 -7.88 -4.91
N CYS A 256 24.42 -8.04 -4.21
CA CYS A 256 24.51 -7.85 -2.76
C CYS A 256 24.30 -6.40 -2.32
N LEU A 257 24.74 -5.43 -3.13
CA LEU A 257 24.65 -3.99 -2.83
C LEU A 257 23.25 -3.40 -3.04
N GLN A 258 22.39 -4.08 -3.80
CA GLN A 258 21.05 -3.57 -4.16
C GLN A 258 20.26 -3.01 -2.97
N PRO A 259 20.20 -3.66 -1.79
CA PRO A 259 19.51 -3.12 -0.62
C PRO A 259 20.04 -1.76 -0.17
N MET A 260 21.31 -1.45 -0.43
CA MET A 260 21.95 -0.18 -0.08
C MET A 260 21.83 0.88 -1.18
N LEU A 261 21.45 0.48 -2.39
CA LEU A 261 21.34 1.35 -3.56
C LEU A 261 19.88 1.72 -3.86
N GLN A 262 19.06 1.88 -2.82
CA GLN A 262 17.64 2.22 -3.00
C GLN A 262 17.44 3.70 -3.36
N SER A 263 16.63 3.94 -4.39
CA SER A 263 16.18 5.25 -4.83
C SER A 263 14.75 5.16 -5.37
N SER A 264 14.17 6.30 -5.76
CA SER A 264 12.87 6.31 -6.46
C SER A 264 12.88 5.47 -7.75
N GLN A 265 14.05 5.24 -8.35
CA GLN A 265 14.24 4.46 -9.58
C GLN A 265 14.40 2.95 -9.33
N THR A 266 14.53 2.50 -8.08
CA THR A 266 14.70 1.07 -7.74
C THR A 266 13.54 0.50 -6.93
N GLN A 267 12.59 1.36 -6.56
CA GLN A 267 11.40 0.98 -5.79
C GLN A 267 10.27 0.52 -6.72
N LEU A 268 9.49 -0.47 -6.28
CA LEU A 268 8.32 -0.95 -7.00
C LEU A 268 7.27 0.15 -7.18
N ARG A 269 6.51 0.07 -8.28
CA ARG A 269 5.33 0.90 -8.53
C ARG A 269 4.18 0.38 -7.67
N SER A 270 4.23 0.72 -6.39
CA SER A 270 3.20 0.34 -5.45
C SER A 270 3.21 1.28 -4.25
N GLU A 271 2.03 1.71 -3.84
CA GLU A 271 1.82 2.43 -2.57
C GLU A 271 1.47 1.46 -1.43
N PHE A 272 1.46 0.16 -1.70
CA PHE A 272 0.93 -0.85 -0.81
C PHE A 272 2.03 -1.47 0.06
N GLN A 273 1.80 -1.43 1.36
CA GLN A 273 2.60 -2.16 2.35
C GLN A 273 1.76 -3.33 2.89
N CYS A 274 2.42 -4.45 3.16
CA CYS A 274 1.74 -5.62 3.71
C CYS A 274 2.64 -6.38 4.69
N VAL A 275 1.98 -7.15 5.55
CA VAL A 275 2.66 -8.12 6.41
C VAL A 275 2.89 -9.39 5.62
N VAL A 276 4.11 -9.89 5.66
CA VAL A 276 4.53 -11.14 5.02
C VAL A 276 4.99 -12.15 6.07
N GLY A 277 4.65 -13.42 5.85
CA GLY A 277 5.09 -14.55 6.67
C GLY A 277 5.80 -15.57 5.81
N PHE A 278 6.87 -16.16 6.34
CA PHE A 278 7.71 -17.11 5.62
C PHE A 278 7.98 -18.35 6.47
N GLY A 279 7.86 -19.52 5.84
CA GLY A 279 8.30 -20.79 6.38
C GLY A 279 7.56 -21.20 7.65
N GLY A 280 8.33 -21.72 8.62
CA GLY A 280 7.80 -22.27 9.86
C GLY A 280 7.48 -23.75 9.75
N MET A 281 6.89 -24.28 10.81
CA MET A 281 6.57 -25.69 10.95
C MET A 281 5.06 -25.87 11.04
N HIS A 282 4.52 -26.87 10.36
CA HIS A 282 3.12 -27.27 10.52
C HIS A 282 3.02 -28.76 10.84
N SER A 283 2.02 -29.14 11.64
CA SER A 283 1.84 -30.50 12.13
C SER A 283 0.45 -31.02 11.77
N THR A 284 0.28 -31.53 10.54
CA THR A 284 -0.91 -32.27 10.09
C THR A 284 -0.63 -32.95 8.74
N PRO A 285 -0.55 -34.29 8.60
CA PRO A 285 -0.54 -35.36 9.61
C PRO A 285 0.87 -35.70 10.17
N SER A 286 1.92 -35.02 9.68
CA SER A 286 3.29 -35.14 10.16
C SER A 286 3.90 -33.73 10.31
N ILE A 287 4.97 -33.63 11.10
CA ILE A 287 5.74 -32.39 11.23
C ILE A 287 6.50 -32.16 9.92
N VAL A 288 6.23 -31.02 9.28
CA VAL A 288 6.88 -30.63 8.02
C VAL A 288 7.33 -29.18 8.10
N LEU A 289 8.54 -28.92 7.60
CA LEU A 289 9.04 -27.56 7.37
C LEU A 289 8.40 -26.99 6.11
N SER A 290 7.78 -25.84 6.28
CA SER A 290 7.13 -25.09 5.22
C SER A 290 8.15 -24.27 4.44
N ASP A 291 8.01 -24.23 3.12
CA ASP A 291 8.62 -23.21 2.25
C ASP A 291 7.63 -22.08 1.92
N GLN A 292 6.42 -22.13 2.47
CA GLN A 292 5.34 -21.25 2.06
C GLN A 292 5.62 -19.80 2.46
N ALA A 293 5.37 -18.89 1.52
CA ALA A 293 5.32 -17.46 1.75
C ALA A 293 3.90 -16.95 1.56
N LYS A 294 3.39 -16.21 2.55
CA LYS A 294 2.05 -15.62 2.52
C LYS A 294 2.08 -14.14 2.89
N TYR A 295 1.26 -13.33 2.23
CA TYR A 295 1.07 -11.93 2.58
C TYR A 295 -0.37 -11.68 2.99
N LEU A 296 -0.57 -10.81 3.97
CA LEU A 296 -1.90 -10.33 4.36
C LEU A 296 -2.29 -9.21 3.41
N ASN A 297 -3.31 -9.45 2.58
CA ASN A 297 -3.89 -8.41 1.75
C ASN A 297 -4.75 -7.49 2.65
N PRO A 298 -4.36 -6.24 2.93
CA PRO A 298 -5.11 -5.28 3.74
C PRO A 298 -6.37 -4.77 3.04
N LEU A 299 -6.50 -4.88 1.71
CA LEU A 299 -7.74 -4.50 1.00
C LEU A 299 -8.84 -5.54 1.22
N LEU A 300 -8.46 -6.82 1.27
CA LEU A 300 -9.40 -7.94 1.42
C LEU A 300 -9.47 -8.49 2.85
N GLY A 301 -8.46 -8.22 3.68
CA GLY A 301 -8.29 -8.84 4.98
C GLY A 301 -7.91 -10.33 4.91
N GLU A 302 -7.38 -10.79 3.77
CA GLU A 302 -7.14 -12.23 3.50
C GLU A 302 -5.67 -12.55 3.24
N TRP A 303 -5.24 -13.76 3.64
CA TRP A 303 -3.90 -14.27 3.36
C TRP A 303 -3.81 -14.84 1.94
N ARG A 304 -2.82 -14.37 1.16
CA ARG A 304 -2.53 -14.84 -0.20
C ARG A 304 -1.12 -15.44 -0.28
N HIS A 305 -0.96 -16.44 -1.14
CA HIS A 305 0.30 -17.16 -1.31
C HIS A 305 1.14 -16.52 -2.42
N PHE A 306 2.46 -16.50 -2.25
CA PHE A 306 3.39 -15.97 -3.24
C PHE A 306 4.73 -16.70 -3.26
N THR A 307 4.78 -17.94 -2.76
CA THR A 307 5.99 -18.75 -2.60
C THR A 307 6.88 -18.74 -3.85
N ALA A 308 8.08 -18.18 -3.69
CA ALA A 308 9.11 -18.16 -4.72
C ALA A 308 9.71 -19.54 -4.97
N ALA A 309 10.27 -19.74 -6.16
CA ALA A 309 11.11 -20.90 -6.43
C ALA A 309 12.33 -20.93 -5.48
N LEU A 310 12.75 -22.13 -5.08
CA LEU A 310 13.90 -22.35 -4.19
C LEU A 310 13.75 -21.68 -2.80
N ALA A 311 12.53 -21.41 -2.35
CA ALA A 311 12.30 -20.89 -1.01
C ALA A 311 12.88 -21.85 0.06
N PRO A 312 13.61 -21.32 1.05
CA PRO A 312 14.22 -22.15 2.07
C PRO A 312 13.15 -22.79 2.98
N ARG A 313 13.37 -24.05 3.36
CA ARG A 313 12.54 -24.80 4.31
C ARG A 313 13.20 -24.80 5.67
N MET A 314 12.71 -23.93 6.56
CA MET A 314 13.28 -23.72 7.87
C MET A 314 12.23 -23.24 8.88
N SER A 315 12.53 -23.48 10.14
CA SER A 315 11.81 -22.99 11.31
C SER A 315 12.80 -22.30 12.25
N ASN A 316 12.30 -21.54 13.23
CA ASN A 316 13.12 -20.89 14.27
C ASN A 316 14.26 -20.02 13.72
N GLN A 317 14.12 -19.55 12.47
CA GLN A 317 15.03 -18.58 11.87
C GLN A 317 14.76 -17.17 12.37
N GLY A 318 15.80 -16.35 12.35
CA GLY A 318 15.64 -14.91 12.51
C GLY A 318 15.12 -14.29 11.22
N ILE A 319 14.17 -13.36 11.34
CA ILE A 319 13.61 -12.63 10.21
C ILE A 319 13.85 -11.14 10.38
N ALA A 320 14.28 -10.48 9.30
CA ALA A 320 14.51 -9.05 9.29
C ALA A 320 14.11 -8.43 7.96
N VAL A 321 13.74 -7.15 7.99
CA VAL A 321 13.48 -6.36 6.78
C VAL A 321 14.47 -5.21 6.74
N LEU A 322 15.22 -5.10 5.64
CA LEU A 322 16.13 -3.98 5.38
C LEU A 322 15.89 -3.48 3.96
N ASN A 323 15.46 -2.21 3.86
CA ASN A 323 15.23 -1.51 2.59
C ASN A 323 14.32 -2.29 1.61
N ASN A 324 13.23 -2.85 2.14
CA ASN A 324 12.24 -3.67 1.44
C ASN A 324 12.72 -5.06 0.95
N PHE A 325 13.88 -5.51 1.42
CA PHE A 325 14.32 -6.90 1.26
C PHE A 325 14.11 -7.66 2.56
N VAL A 326 13.69 -8.91 2.47
CA VAL A 326 13.51 -9.78 3.64
C VAL A 326 14.73 -10.67 3.79
N TYR A 327 15.20 -10.86 5.01
CA TYR A 327 16.33 -11.70 5.35
C TYR A 327 15.88 -12.81 6.27
N LEU A 328 16.27 -14.05 5.94
CA LEU A 328 16.14 -15.23 6.80
C LEU A 328 17.53 -15.66 7.21
N ILE A 329 17.80 -15.63 8.51
CA ILE A 329 19.13 -15.81 9.08
C ILE A 329 19.10 -17.03 10.02
N GLY A 330 19.95 -18.01 9.74
CA GLY A 330 20.06 -19.24 10.53
C GLY A 330 18.75 -20.05 10.57
N GLY A 331 18.45 -20.60 11.74
CA GLY A 331 17.28 -21.41 12.02
C GLY A 331 17.56 -22.91 12.06
N ASP A 332 16.49 -23.70 12.04
CA ASP A 332 16.49 -25.16 12.05
C ASP A 332 15.87 -25.68 10.75
N ASN A 333 16.61 -26.52 10.04
CA ASN A 333 16.18 -27.12 8.77
C ASN A 333 15.85 -28.62 8.87
N ASN A 334 15.73 -29.15 10.08
CA ASN A 334 15.44 -30.55 10.31
C ASN A 334 14.06 -30.73 10.95
N VAL A 335 13.42 -31.86 10.65
CA VAL A 335 12.14 -32.28 11.24
C VAL A 335 12.31 -33.41 12.26
N SER A 336 13.46 -34.09 12.25
CA SER A 336 13.77 -35.22 13.13
C SER A 336 15.01 -34.92 13.97
N GLY A 337 14.81 -34.12 15.01
CA GLY A 337 15.86 -33.60 15.88
C GLY A 337 16.23 -32.16 15.54
N PHE A 338 16.89 -31.49 16.48
CA PHE A 338 17.31 -30.10 16.33
C PHE A 338 18.61 -30.01 15.54
N ARG A 339 18.67 -29.14 14.53
CA ARG A 339 19.91 -28.85 13.79
C ARG A 339 19.95 -27.38 13.37
N ALA A 340 20.68 -26.59 14.16
CA ALA A 340 20.97 -25.20 13.79
C ALA A 340 21.72 -25.12 12.45
N GLU A 341 21.45 -24.05 11.71
CA GLU A 341 22.04 -23.76 10.40
C GLU A 341 22.74 -22.39 10.41
N SER A 342 23.78 -22.26 9.58
CA SER A 342 24.49 -20.99 9.35
C SER A 342 24.04 -20.29 8.07
N ARG A 343 23.31 -20.97 7.18
CA ARG A 343 22.89 -20.41 5.88
C ARG A 343 21.94 -19.24 6.07
N CYS A 344 22.17 -18.20 5.28
CA CYS A 344 21.40 -16.98 5.29
C CYS A 344 20.86 -16.68 3.89
N TRP A 345 19.64 -16.16 3.85
CA TRP A 345 18.90 -15.93 2.63
C TRP A 345 18.35 -14.51 2.59
N ARG A 346 18.34 -13.91 1.40
CA ARG A 346 17.68 -12.65 1.12
C ARG A 346 16.62 -12.86 0.06
N TYR A 347 15.40 -12.41 0.33
CA TYR A 347 14.31 -12.36 -0.62
C TYR A 347 14.22 -10.98 -1.24
N ASP A 348 14.10 -10.97 -2.57
CA ASP A 348 13.81 -9.80 -3.37
C ASP A 348 12.35 -9.84 -3.84
N PRO A 349 11.47 -8.95 -3.33
CA PRO A 349 10.06 -8.92 -3.72
C PRO A 349 9.85 -8.48 -5.17
N ARG A 350 10.83 -7.84 -5.80
CA ARG A 350 10.69 -7.28 -7.16
C ARG A 350 10.59 -8.35 -8.23
N HIS A 351 11.30 -9.45 -8.02
CA HIS A 351 11.39 -10.56 -8.97
C HIS A 351 10.86 -11.88 -8.37
N ASN A 352 10.25 -11.81 -7.18
CA ASN A 352 9.85 -12.96 -6.38
C ASN A 352 10.95 -14.04 -6.29
N LYS A 353 12.15 -13.67 -5.84
CA LYS A 353 13.34 -14.53 -5.89
C LYS A 353 14.15 -14.50 -4.61
N TRP A 354 14.68 -15.67 -4.23
CA TRP A 354 15.64 -15.83 -3.14
C TRP A 354 17.09 -15.81 -3.65
N PHE A 355 17.97 -15.26 -2.81
CA PHE A 355 19.41 -15.23 -2.98
C PHE A 355 20.05 -15.77 -1.71
N GLN A 356 21.00 -16.68 -1.84
CA GLN A 356 21.84 -17.06 -0.71
C GLN A 356 22.88 -15.95 -0.51
N ILE A 357 22.94 -15.40 0.70
CA ILE A 357 23.98 -14.45 1.10
C ILE A 357 25.08 -15.19 1.86
N GLN A 358 26.10 -14.47 2.32
CA GLN A 358 27.14 -15.05 3.15
C GLN A 358 26.54 -15.75 4.38
N SER A 359 26.96 -16.99 4.64
CA SER A 359 26.55 -17.73 5.83
C SER A 359 27.17 -17.10 7.09
N LEU A 360 26.48 -17.25 8.22
CA LEU A 360 27.03 -16.97 9.55
C LEU A 360 28.33 -17.74 9.77
N GLN A 361 29.19 -17.23 10.65
CA GLN A 361 30.42 -17.92 11.05
C GLN A 361 30.15 -19.07 12.01
N GLN A 362 29.06 -19.00 12.78
CA GLN A 362 28.54 -20.08 13.62
C GLN A 362 27.07 -20.38 13.29
N GLU A 363 26.61 -21.61 13.50
CA GLU A 363 25.19 -21.98 13.35
C GLU A 363 24.34 -21.40 14.48
N HIS A 364 23.24 -20.71 14.14
CA HIS A 364 22.35 -20.11 15.13
C HIS A 364 20.89 -20.50 14.84
N ALA A 365 20.19 -21.06 15.82
CA ALA A 365 18.72 -21.13 15.82
C ALA A 365 18.14 -20.55 17.11
N ASP A 366 16.84 -20.24 17.12
CA ASP A 366 16.17 -19.58 18.24
C ASP A 366 16.86 -18.25 18.65
N LEU A 367 17.46 -17.58 17.67
CA LEU A 367 18.15 -16.31 17.78
C LEU A 367 17.19 -15.12 17.62
N SER A 368 17.66 -13.93 17.99
CA SER A 368 17.04 -12.68 17.55
C SER A 368 17.81 -12.03 16.42
N VAL A 369 17.09 -11.46 15.45
CA VAL A 369 17.69 -10.65 14.39
C VAL A 369 17.12 -9.25 14.42
N CYS A 370 18.02 -8.26 14.40
CA CYS A 370 17.66 -6.84 14.44
C CYS A 370 18.37 -6.08 13.32
N VAL A 371 17.75 -5.01 12.83
CA VAL A 371 18.35 -4.11 11.84
C VAL A 371 18.62 -2.76 12.49
N VAL A 372 19.89 -2.32 12.48
CA VAL A 372 20.30 -1.02 13.01
C VAL A 372 21.35 -0.40 12.09
N ASP A 373 21.16 0.87 11.74
CA ASP A 373 22.09 1.66 10.91
C ASP A 373 22.49 0.96 9.58
N ASN A 374 21.54 0.28 8.93
CA ASN A 374 21.70 -0.52 7.71
C ASN A 374 22.51 -1.83 7.86
N TYR A 375 22.85 -2.22 9.07
CA TYR A 375 23.44 -3.53 9.37
C TYR A 375 22.39 -4.48 9.93
N ILE A 376 22.59 -5.78 9.71
CA ILE A 376 21.75 -6.83 10.29
C ILE A 376 22.57 -7.52 11.39
N TYR A 377 21.99 -7.73 12.56
CA TYR A 377 22.66 -8.37 13.68
C TYR A 377 21.96 -9.67 14.00
N ALA A 378 22.72 -10.77 14.02
CA ALA A 378 22.31 -12.07 14.53
C ALA A 378 22.79 -12.17 15.97
N VAL A 379 21.84 -12.26 16.91
CA VAL A 379 22.12 -12.18 18.34
C VAL A 379 21.86 -13.53 19.00
N ALA A 380 22.94 -14.16 19.48
CA ALA A 380 22.90 -15.38 20.28
C ALA A 380 22.00 -16.48 19.67
N GLY A 381 21.25 -17.21 20.49
CA GLY A 381 20.52 -18.40 20.08
C GLY A 381 21.20 -19.65 20.63
N ARG A 382 21.13 -20.74 19.89
CA ARG A 382 21.79 -22.00 20.23
C ARG A 382 22.24 -22.73 18.98
N ASP A 383 23.32 -23.47 19.10
CA ASP A 383 23.75 -24.46 18.13
C ASP A 383 23.42 -25.88 18.62
N TYR A 384 23.90 -26.90 17.92
CA TYR A 384 23.62 -28.30 18.26
C TYR A 384 24.22 -28.74 19.62
N HIS A 385 25.19 -27.99 20.15
CA HIS A 385 26.00 -28.35 21.30
C HIS A 385 25.77 -27.42 22.50
N GLU A 386 25.63 -26.12 22.28
CA GLU A 386 25.60 -25.11 23.33
C GLU A 386 24.65 -23.94 23.07
N ASP A 387 24.26 -23.29 24.17
CA ASP A 387 23.58 -22.00 24.16
C ASP A 387 24.62 -20.91 23.85
N LEU A 388 24.31 -19.98 22.94
CA LEU A 388 25.26 -19.00 22.43
C LEU A 388 25.10 -17.63 23.12
N ARG A 389 26.17 -16.85 23.12
CA ARG A 389 26.19 -15.42 23.51
C ARG A 389 26.70 -14.52 22.38
N GLU A 390 27.22 -15.12 21.33
CA GLU A 390 27.92 -14.51 20.21
C GLU A 390 26.96 -13.62 19.41
N VAL A 391 27.48 -12.50 18.92
CA VAL A 391 26.72 -11.55 18.12
C VAL A 391 27.49 -11.30 16.83
N GLU A 392 26.84 -11.57 15.71
CA GLU A 392 27.40 -11.34 14.38
C GLU A 392 26.67 -10.18 13.71
N ARG A 393 27.44 -9.27 13.10
CA ARG A 393 26.95 -8.15 12.30
C ARG A 393 27.22 -8.43 10.83
N TYR A 394 26.16 -8.38 10.02
CA TYR A 394 26.23 -8.46 8.57
C TYR A 394 26.26 -7.07 7.94
N ASP A 395 27.26 -6.85 7.07
CA ASP A 395 27.30 -5.71 6.17
C ASP A 395 26.83 -6.13 4.77
N PRO A 396 25.65 -5.65 4.31
CA PRO A 396 25.18 -5.90 2.94
C PRO A 396 26.13 -5.39 1.86
N LYS A 397 27.01 -4.42 2.17
CA LYS A 397 27.94 -3.84 1.20
C LYS A 397 29.06 -4.81 0.83
N SER A 398 29.68 -5.43 1.83
CA SER A 398 30.75 -6.40 1.61
C SER A 398 30.23 -7.84 1.51
N ASN A 399 28.96 -8.09 1.85
CA ASN A 399 28.40 -9.43 1.99
C ASN A 399 29.26 -10.28 2.95
N THR A 400 29.53 -9.73 4.14
CA THR A 400 30.33 -10.39 5.17
C THR A 400 29.70 -10.25 6.54
N TRP A 401 29.89 -11.28 7.36
CA TRP A 401 29.63 -11.22 8.80
C TRP A 401 30.92 -10.91 9.55
N GLU A 402 30.80 -10.20 10.65
CA GLU A 402 31.88 -10.00 11.61
C GLU A 402 31.33 -10.11 13.04
N TYR A 403 32.16 -10.58 13.96
CA TYR A 403 31.79 -10.61 15.37
C TYR A 403 31.86 -9.21 15.99
N VAL A 404 30.84 -8.87 16.78
CA VAL A 404 30.83 -7.67 17.65
C VAL A 404 30.80 -8.11 19.11
N THR A 405 30.70 -7.16 20.05
CA THR A 405 30.73 -7.50 21.48
C THR A 405 29.61 -8.50 21.83
N PRO A 406 29.95 -9.67 22.39
CA PRO A 406 28.97 -10.69 22.73
C PRO A 406 28.14 -10.29 23.96
N LEU A 407 27.03 -10.98 24.17
CA LEU A 407 26.28 -10.90 25.42
C LEU A 407 27.14 -11.38 26.60
N LYS A 408 26.84 -10.89 27.80
CA LYS A 408 27.57 -11.30 29.03
C LYS A 408 27.37 -12.78 29.36
N LYS A 409 26.22 -13.33 28.99
CA LYS A 409 25.79 -14.71 29.23
C LYS A 409 24.98 -15.19 28.04
N GLU A 410 25.01 -16.49 27.83
CA GLU A 410 24.27 -17.20 26.81
C GLU A 410 22.75 -17.08 26.98
N VAL A 411 22.05 -17.06 25.84
CA VAL A 411 20.59 -16.99 25.78
C VAL A 411 20.04 -17.45 24.42
N TYR A 412 18.99 -18.28 24.45
CA TYR A 412 18.22 -18.67 23.26
C TYR A 412 16.71 -18.48 23.47
N ALA A 413 15.92 -18.57 22.40
CA ALA A 413 14.46 -18.38 22.43
C ALA A 413 14.05 -17.03 23.04
N HIS A 414 14.92 -16.03 22.91
CA HIS A 414 14.66 -14.66 23.30
C HIS A 414 14.07 -13.89 22.13
N ALA A 415 13.62 -12.66 22.37
CA ALA A 415 13.16 -11.78 21.31
C ALA A 415 13.83 -10.41 21.44
N GLY A 416 13.96 -9.74 20.30
CA GLY A 416 14.59 -8.45 20.21
C GLY A 416 13.90 -7.52 19.24
N ALA A 417 14.13 -6.22 19.44
CA ALA A 417 13.70 -5.18 18.52
C ALA A 417 14.68 -4.00 18.52
N ALA A 418 14.75 -3.32 17.38
CA ALA A 418 15.51 -2.08 17.25
C ALA A 418 14.64 -0.87 17.60
N LEU A 419 15.19 0.06 18.37
CA LEU A 419 14.55 1.34 18.70
C LEU A 419 15.61 2.41 18.91
N ASP A 420 15.42 3.58 18.31
CA ASP A 420 16.30 4.75 18.44
C ASP A 420 17.79 4.45 18.18
N GLY A 421 18.07 3.63 17.17
CA GLY A 421 19.45 3.27 16.78
C GLY A 421 20.15 2.28 17.73
N LYS A 422 19.40 1.62 18.63
CA LYS A 422 19.89 0.59 19.53
C LYS A 422 19.10 -0.70 19.39
N MET A 423 19.70 -1.82 19.79
CA MET A 423 19.02 -3.11 19.86
C MET A 423 18.66 -3.43 21.30
N TYR A 424 17.51 -4.06 21.49
CA TYR A 424 17.06 -4.49 22.81
C TYR A 424 16.69 -5.95 22.74
N ILE A 425 17.18 -6.74 23.68
CA ILE A 425 16.93 -8.18 23.78
C ILE A 425 16.28 -8.49 25.12
N THR A 426 15.21 -9.27 25.12
CA THR A 426 14.43 -9.59 26.32
C THR A 426 14.26 -11.08 26.54
N CYS A 427 14.32 -11.46 27.81
CA CYS A 427 13.97 -12.78 28.33
C CYS A 427 14.69 -13.93 27.59
N GLY A 428 14.01 -15.04 27.31
CA GLY A 428 14.60 -16.23 26.70
C GLY A 428 14.91 -17.32 27.72
N ARG A 429 15.78 -18.26 27.32
CA ARG A 429 16.21 -19.40 28.11
C ARG A 429 17.73 -19.45 28.26
N ARG A 430 18.14 -20.03 29.38
CA ARG A 430 19.52 -20.43 29.69
C ARG A 430 19.45 -21.78 30.38
N GLY A 431 19.83 -22.85 29.68
CA GLY A 431 19.52 -24.22 30.13
C GLY A 431 18.02 -24.43 30.39
N GLU A 432 17.66 -24.72 31.64
CA GLU A 432 16.26 -24.95 32.05
C GLU A 432 15.50 -23.70 32.49
N ASP A 433 16.21 -22.59 32.70
CA ASP A 433 15.64 -21.38 33.28
C ASP A 433 15.03 -20.47 32.22
N TYR A 434 13.80 -20.00 32.48
CA TYR A 434 13.23 -18.82 31.81
C TYR A 434 13.74 -17.54 32.46
N LEU A 435 14.06 -16.54 31.65
CA LEU A 435 14.70 -15.29 32.07
C LEU A 435 13.74 -14.10 32.06
N LYS A 436 14.10 -13.04 32.81
CA LYS A 436 13.44 -11.71 32.80
C LYS A 436 14.34 -10.58 32.28
N GLU A 437 15.61 -10.90 32.02
CA GLU A 437 16.66 -9.93 31.72
C GLU A 437 16.29 -9.10 30.48
N LEU A 438 16.49 -7.79 30.54
CA LEU A 438 16.47 -6.87 29.39
C LEU A 438 17.87 -6.30 29.21
N GLN A 439 18.43 -6.45 28.02
CA GLN A 439 19.73 -5.90 27.66
C GLN A 439 19.60 -4.99 26.44
N CYS A 440 20.37 -3.90 26.43
CA CYS A 440 20.43 -2.95 25.33
C CYS A 440 21.84 -2.89 24.77
N TYR A 441 21.96 -3.03 23.44
CA TYR A 441 23.20 -2.86 22.73
C TYR A 441 23.23 -1.52 22.00
N ASP A 442 24.31 -0.77 22.21
CA ASP A 442 24.60 0.45 21.48
C ASP A 442 25.72 0.20 20.45
N PRO A 443 25.39 0.11 19.14
CA PRO A 443 26.38 -0.15 18.10
C PRO A 443 27.47 0.91 17.98
N LYS A 444 27.23 2.15 18.46
CA LYS A 444 28.23 3.23 18.38
C LYS A 444 29.33 3.05 19.40
N THR A 445 29.02 2.39 20.51
CA THR A 445 30.00 2.11 21.59
C THR A 445 30.43 0.65 21.66
N ASP A 446 29.76 -0.22 20.90
CA ASP A 446 29.94 -1.68 20.90
C ASP A 446 29.84 -2.26 22.32
N ARG A 447 28.74 -1.94 23.02
CA ARG A 447 28.53 -2.31 24.43
C ARG A 447 27.09 -2.70 24.72
N TRP A 448 26.97 -3.62 25.68
CA TRP A 448 25.70 -4.06 26.27
C TRP A 448 25.50 -3.48 27.67
N ASP A 449 24.37 -2.81 27.84
CA ASP A 449 23.87 -2.32 29.13
C ASP A 449 22.72 -3.20 29.62
N VAL A 450 22.67 -3.42 30.94
CA VAL A 450 21.56 -4.12 31.60
C VAL A 450 20.54 -3.09 32.05
N LEU A 451 19.28 -3.36 31.75
CA LEU A 451 18.15 -2.47 32.04
C LEU A 451 17.21 -3.13 33.05
N ALA A 452 16.10 -2.45 33.38
CA ALA A 452 15.09 -3.01 34.26
C ALA A 452 14.53 -4.34 33.72
N ASP A 453 14.54 -5.37 34.56
CA ASP A 453 13.98 -6.69 34.24
C ASP A 453 12.49 -6.61 33.89
N GLY A 454 12.07 -7.44 32.93
CA GLY A 454 10.68 -7.60 32.54
C GLY A 454 9.81 -8.16 33.66
N PRO A 455 8.48 -7.94 33.61
CA PRO A 455 7.59 -8.35 34.69
C PRO A 455 7.46 -9.87 34.84
N VAL A 456 7.57 -10.61 33.72
CA VAL A 456 7.32 -12.06 33.65
C VAL A 456 8.44 -12.75 32.90
N ARG A 457 8.93 -13.85 33.47
CA ARG A 457 9.92 -14.70 32.80
C ARG A 457 9.25 -15.46 31.67
N ARG A 458 9.85 -15.48 30.48
CA ARG A 458 9.27 -16.11 29.29
C ARG A 458 10.33 -16.41 28.24
N ALA A 459 9.99 -17.29 27.31
CA ALA A 459 10.76 -17.57 26.11
C ALA A 459 9.82 -17.88 24.94
N TRP A 460 10.37 -17.91 23.73
CA TRP A 460 9.63 -18.08 22.48
C TRP A 460 8.52 -17.03 22.31
N HIS A 461 8.76 -15.84 22.84
CA HIS A 461 7.87 -14.69 22.72
C HIS A 461 8.25 -13.85 21.50
N GLY A 462 7.38 -12.89 21.19
CA GLY A 462 7.63 -11.86 20.21
C GLY A 462 7.99 -10.52 20.86
N MET A 463 8.73 -9.69 20.12
CA MET A 463 9.03 -8.32 20.52
C MET A 463 8.87 -7.35 19.35
N ALA A 464 8.29 -6.17 19.60
CA ALA A 464 8.11 -5.13 18.59
C ALA A 464 8.38 -3.73 19.16
N ALA A 465 8.99 -2.88 18.35
CA ALA A 465 9.10 -1.46 18.61
C ALA A 465 7.94 -0.71 17.94
N LEU A 466 7.20 0.08 18.71
CA LEU A 466 6.09 0.89 18.18
C LEU A 466 5.93 2.15 19.04
N LEU A 467 5.83 3.32 18.39
CA LEU A 467 5.58 4.61 19.04
C LEU A 467 6.52 4.91 20.23
N GLY A 468 7.82 4.66 20.05
CA GLY A 468 8.86 4.92 21.07
C GLY A 468 8.87 3.95 22.26
N LYS A 469 8.20 2.80 22.14
CA LYS A 469 8.12 1.77 23.17
C LYS A 469 8.43 0.39 22.60
N LEU A 470 8.87 -0.49 23.48
CA LEU A 470 9.13 -1.89 23.17
C LEU A 470 8.03 -2.74 23.78
N TYR A 471 7.39 -3.60 22.99
CA TYR A 471 6.30 -4.47 23.43
C TYR A 471 6.79 -5.92 23.46
N VAL A 472 6.59 -6.60 24.58
CA VAL A 472 6.91 -8.02 24.78
C VAL A 472 5.62 -8.82 24.83
N ILE A 473 5.44 -9.74 23.89
CA ILE A 473 4.13 -10.32 23.54
C ILE A 473 4.24 -11.85 23.44
N GLY A 474 3.32 -12.57 24.10
CA GLY A 474 3.22 -14.03 23.99
C GLY A 474 4.39 -14.78 24.61
N GLY A 475 4.70 -15.94 24.04
CA GLY A 475 5.69 -16.90 24.54
C GLY A 475 5.13 -17.80 25.63
N SER A 476 6.01 -18.57 26.26
CA SER A 476 5.64 -19.52 27.31
C SER A 476 6.60 -19.48 28.49
N ASN A 477 6.14 -19.98 29.64
CA ASN A 477 6.97 -20.18 30.84
C ASN A 477 6.49 -21.41 31.64
N ASN A 478 7.19 -21.72 32.74
CA ASN A 478 6.84 -22.85 33.62
C ASN A 478 6.57 -22.44 35.08
N ASP A 479 6.17 -21.19 35.33
CA ASP A 479 5.97 -20.67 36.69
C ASP A 479 4.87 -21.41 37.46
N SER A 480 3.96 -22.08 36.74
CA SER A 480 2.90 -22.94 37.29
C SER A 480 3.32 -24.40 37.49
N GLY A 481 4.61 -24.73 37.36
CA GLY A 481 5.15 -26.10 37.45
C GLY A 481 5.13 -26.90 36.14
N TYR A 482 4.56 -26.34 35.07
CA TYR A 482 4.56 -26.91 33.71
C TYR A 482 4.44 -25.80 32.66
N ARG A 483 4.82 -26.09 31.40
CA ARG A 483 4.81 -25.12 30.30
C ARG A 483 3.39 -24.61 30.03
N ARG A 484 3.22 -23.28 30.05
CA ARG A 484 1.98 -22.56 29.70
C ARG A 484 2.30 -21.30 28.93
N ASP A 485 1.38 -20.89 28.07
CA ASP A 485 1.50 -19.64 27.33
C ASP A 485 1.31 -18.41 28.24
N VAL A 486 2.06 -17.36 27.94
CA VAL A 486 2.04 -16.11 28.68
C VAL A 486 1.17 -15.09 27.95
N HIS A 487 -0.05 -14.90 28.45
CA HIS A 487 -0.99 -13.94 27.85
C HIS A 487 -0.65 -12.49 28.20
N GLN A 488 0.05 -12.25 29.31
CA GLN A 488 0.40 -10.91 29.75
C GLN A 488 1.32 -10.22 28.73
N VAL A 489 0.90 -9.06 28.26
CA VAL A 489 1.70 -8.18 27.41
C VAL A 489 2.19 -7.00 28.25
N ALA A 490 3.46 -6.63 28.06
CA ALA A 490 4.04 -5.48 28.71
C ALA A 490 4.76 -4.62 27.69
N CYS A 491 4.75 -3.30 27.90
CA CYS A 491 5.58 -2.37 27.17
C CYS A 491 6.66 -1.76 28.07
N TYR A 492 7.83 -1.55 27.51
CA TYR A 492 8.97 -0.90 28.13
C TYR A 492 9.23 0.46 27.47
N ARG A 493 9.55 1.44 28.31
CA ARG A 493 9.95 2.79 27.87
C ARG A 493 11.42 3.02 28.20
N PRO A 494 12.31 3.11 27.18
CA PRO A 494 13.74 3.34 27.41
C PRO A 494 14.06 4.64 28.16
N SER A 495 13.31 5.72 27.89
CA SER A 495 13.59 7.02 28.52
C SER A 495 13.37 7.07 30.03
N THR A 496 12.63 6.11 30.59
CA THR A 496 12.33 6.04 32.03
C THR A 496 12.79 4.74 32.67
N ASP A 497 13.35 3.80 31.90
CA ASP A 497 13.70 2.45 32.32
C ASP A 497 12.57 1.75 33.11
N GLN A 498 11.34 1.79 32.56
CA GLN A 498 10.15 1.29 33.24
C GLN A 498 9.27 0.43 32.34
N TRP A 499 8.69 -0.61 32.96
CA TRP A 499 7.71 -1.50 32.38
C TRP A 499 6.28 -1.07 32.75
N THR A 500 5.34 -1.29 31.84
CA THR A 500 3.91 -1.09 32.06
C THR A 500 3.14 -2.23 31.42
N ASN A 501 2.27 -2.88 32.19
CA ASN A 501 1.37 -3.90 31.66
C ASN A 501 0.32 -3.26 30.76
N VAL A 502 0.02 -3.91 29.64
CA VAL A 502 -1.02 -3.48 28.69
C VAL A 502 -2.05 -4.60 28.52
N CYS A 503 -3.00 -4.41 27.60
CA CYS A 503 -4.04 -5.40 27.33
C CYS A 503 -3.42 -6.80 27.04
N PRO A 504 -3.83 -7.85 27.76
CA PRO A 504 -3.31 -9.20 27.53
C PRO A 504 -3.79 -9.75 26.18
N LEU A 505 -3.09 -10.79 25.68
CA LEU A 505 -3.53 -11.53 24.51
C LEU A 505 -4.85 -12.29 24.80
N PRO A 506 -5.76 -12.37 23.82
CA PRO A 506 -7.00 -13.13 23.97
C PRO A 506 -6.77 -14.66 23.93
N ALA A 507 -5.64 -15.10 23.39
CA ALA A 507 -5.23 -16.50 23.28
C ALA A 507 -3.71 -16.65 23.51
N GLY A 508 -3.28 -17.87 23.83
CA GLY A 508 -1.86 -18.22 23.92
C GLY A 508 -1.22 -18.24 22.52
N HIS A 509 0.03 -17.80 22.45
CA HIS A 509 0.83 -17.78 21.23
C HIS A 509 2.27 -18.12 21.61
N GLY A 510 2.77 -19.30 21.23
CA GLY A 510 4.14 -19.74 21.45
C GLY A 510 4.92 -19.74 20.13
N GLU A 511 6.03 -19.01 20.05
CA GLU A 511 6.77 -18.78 18.78
C GLU A 511 5.99 -17.94 17.75
N PRO A 512 5.32 -16.82 18.14
CA PRO A 512 4.58 -16.02 17.18
C PRO A 512 5.50 -15.26 16.22
N GLY A 513 5.07 -15.13 14.97
CA GLY A 513 5.59 -14.11 14.07
C GLY A 513 5.09 -12.72 14.49
N ILE A 514 5.98 -11.73 14.54
CA ILE A 514 5.64 -10.34 14.86
C ILE A 514 5.96 -9.42 13.70
N ALA A 515 5.01 -8.55 13.35
CA ALA A 515 5.21 -7.48 12.38
C ALA A 515 4.54 -6.18 12.82
N VAL A 516 5.08 -5.05 12.38
CA VAL A 516 4.50 -3.73 12.61
C VAL A 516 4.11 -3.12 11.29
N LEU A 517 2.85 -2.70 11.17
CA LEU A 517 2.30 -2.04 9.98
C LEU A 517 1.19 -1.06 10.42
N ASP A 518 1.15 0.13 9.84
CA ASP A 518 0.10 1.15 10.09
C ASP A 518 -0.21 1.41 11.57
N ASN A 519 0.84 1.59 12.37
CA ASN A 519 0.77 1.79 13.83
C ASN A 519 0.10 0.65 14.60
N ARG A 520 0.13 -0.57 14.07
CA ARG A 520 -0.41 -1.79 14.70
C ARG A 520 0.67 -2.86 14.77
N ILE A 521 0.61 -3.66 15.83
CA ILE A 521 1.43 -4.87 15.97
C ILE A 521 0.56 -6.07 15.59
N TYR A 522 1.04 -6.84 14.62
CA TYR A 522 0.44 -8.09 14.19
C TYR A 522 1.16 -9.24 14.88
N VAL A 523 0.37 -10.13 15.51
CA VAL A 523 0.83 -11.35 16.18
C VAL A 523 0.27 -12.52 15.39
N LEU A 524 1.15 -13.33 14.79
CA LEU A 524 0.78 -14.28 13.75
C LEU A 524 1.23 -15.70 14.10
N GLY A 525 0.29 -16.64 14.03
CA GLY A 525 0.56 -18.05 14.34
C GLY A 525 1.07 -18.23 15.77
N GLY A 526 1.84 -19.30 15.98
CA GLY A 526 2.29 -19.73 17.31
C GLY A 526 1.24 -20.44 18.13
#